data_AF-L5NM18-F1
#
_entry.id   AF-L5NM18-F1
#
_cell.length_a   1.000
_cell.length_b   1.000
_cell.length_c   1.000
_cell.angle_alpha   90.00
_cell.angle_beta   90.00
_cell.angle_gamma   90.00
#
_symmetry.space_group_name_H-M   'P 1'
#
loop_
_entity.id
_entity.type
_entity.pdbx_description
1 polymer ?
#
loop_
_entity_poly.entity_id
_entity_poly.type
_entity_poly.pdbx_seq_one_letter_code
_entity_poly.pdbx_strand_id
1 'polypeptide(L)'
;LGDEAGAVVSRGGRVDLAESRLGDVTAPTLFVVGGADEPVLRLNRDAFAELDCEKSLEVVAGAGHLFEGPGELDAVADLAADWFETHLG
;
A
#
# COMPACT_ATOMS: atom_id res chain seq x y z
N LEU A 1 14.52 4.90 -4.73
CA LEU A 1 13.30 5.73 -4.86
C LEU A 1 13.18 6.79 -3.76
N GLY A 2 13.71 6.60 -2.55
CA GLY A 2 13.45 7.57 -1.46
C GLY A 2 14.25 8.89 -1.50
N ASP A 3 15.15 9.10 -2.46
CA ASP A 3 15.74 10.44 -2.66
C ASP A 3 14.87 11.35 -3.55
N GLU A 4 13.88 10.80 -4.28
CA GLU A 4 13.01 11.56 -5.20
C GLU A 4 11.53 11.56 -4.76
N ALA A 5 11.08 10.55 -4.03
CA ALA A 5 9.73 10.45 -3.48
C ALA A 5 9.77 10.49 -1.95
N GLY A 6 9.05 11.44 -1.34
CA GLY A 6 8.99 11.60 0.12
C GLY A 6 8.02 10.64 0.84
N ALA A 7 7.09 10.02 0.10
CA ALA A 7 6.16 9.00 0.60
C ALA A 7 5.51 8.26 -0.58
N VAL A 8 5.06 7.02 -0.37
CA VAL A 8 4.42 6.17 -1.38
C VAL A 8 3.16 5.54 -0.82
N VAL A 9 2.10 5.48 -1.63
CA VAL A 9 0.90 4.68 -1.36
C VAL A 9 0.68 3.71 -2.52
N SER A 10 0.61 2.41 -2.24
CA SER A 10 0.26 1.36 -3.19
C SER A 10 -1.15 0.85 -2.91
N ARG A 11 -2.08 1.06 -3.85
CA ARG A 11 -3.46 0.58 -3.75
C ARG A 11 -3.62 -0.71 -4.55
N GLY A 12 -3.90 -1.83 -3.88
CA GLY A 12 -4.27 -3.11 -4.51
C GLY A 12 -3.27 -3.62 -5.55
N GLY A 13 -2.03 -3.12 -5.50
CA GLY A 13 -1.03 -3.35 -6.52
C GLY A 13 -0.45 -4.76 -6.46
N ARG A 14 0.04 -5.23 -7.61
CA ARG A 14 0.89 -6.43 -7.73
C ARG A 14 2.33 -6.07 -7.37
N VAL A 15 2.53 -5.65 -6.12
CA VAL A 15 3.84 -5.24 -5.56
C VAL A 15 4.86 -6.37 -5.59
N ASP A 16 4.40 -7.63 -5.64
CA ASP A 16 5.19 -8.82 -5.89
C ASP A 16 5.99 -8.75 -7.20
N LEU A 17 5.49 -8.06 -8.23
CA LEU A 17 6.24 -7.88 -9.48
C LEU A 17 7.48 -7.00 -9.32
N ALA A 18 7.61 -6.31 -8.18
CA ALA A 18 8.75 -5.49 -7.83
C ALA A 18 9.67 -6.13 -6.77
N GLU A 19 9.47 -7.41 -6.39
CA GLU A 19 10.22 -8.14 -5.34
C GLU A 19 11.72 -7.79 -5.30
N SER A 20 12.42 -7.93 -6.44
CA SER A 20 13.87 -7.67 -6.54
C SER A 20 14.33 -6.23 -6.25
N ARG A 21 13.40 -5.28 -6.09
CA ARG A 21 13.65 -3.86 -5.84
C ARG A 21 13.02 -3.37 -4.55
N LEU A 22 12.25 -4.19 -3.83
CA LEU A 22 11.55 -3.75 -2.62
C LEU A 22 12.53 -3.30 -1.52
N GLY A 23 13.67 -4.00 -1.37
CA GLY A 23 14.73 -3.58 -0.45
C GLY A 23 15.43 -2.26 -0.82
N ASP A 24 15.29 -1.78 -2.06
CA ASP A 24 15.83 -0.49 -2.50
C ASP A 24 14.87 0.69 -2.18
N VAL A 25 13.67 0.40 -1.66
CA VAL A 25 12.67 1.42 -1.31
C VAL A 25 13.03 2.01 0.05
N THR A 26 13.33 3.31 0.04
CA THR A 26 13.67 4.07 1.25
C THR A 26 12.59 5.07 1.65
N ALA A 27 11.61 5.34 0.77
CA ALA A 27 10.48 6.23 1.07
C ALA A 27 9.46 5.52 1.99
N PRO A 28 8.88 6.22 2.98
CA PRO A 28 7.75 5.71 3.76
C PRO A 28 6.64 5.18 2.85
N THR A 29 6.29 3.91 3.00
CA THR A 29 5.38 3.21 2.07
C THR A 29 4.15 2.64 2.76
N LEU A 30 2.97 3.04 2.31
CA LEU A 30 1.69 2.46 2.72
C LEU A 30 1.15 1.52 1.64
N PHE A 31 0.77 0.30 2.02
CA PHE A 31 -0.01 -0.61 1.18
C PHE A 31 -1.48 -0.58 1.62
N VAL A 32 -2.41 -0.39 0.68
CA VAL A 32 -3.86 -0.47 0.93
C VAL A 32 -4.43 -1.58 0.09
N VAL A 33 -4.98 -2.62 0.72
CA VAL A 33 -5.41 -3.85 0.02
C VAL A 33 -6.86 -4.20 0.36
N GLY A 34 -7.61 -4.69 -0.63
CA GLY A 34 -8.97 -5.17 -0.41
C GLY A 34 -8.98 -6.49 0.35
N GLY A 35 -9.77 -6.59 1.41
CA GLY A 35 -9.85 -7.79 2.25
C GLY A 35 -10.51 -8.99 1.59
N ALA A 36 -11.30 -8.78 0.54
CA ALA A 36 -11.91 -9.85 -0.25
C ALA A 36 -11.02 -10.31 -1.42
N ASP A 37 -9.90 -9.62 -1.68
CA ASP A 37 -8.89 -10.01 -2.67
C ASP A 37 -7.77 -10.83 -1.99
N GLU A 38 -8.13 -12.02 -1.50
CA GLU A 38 -7.23 -12.88 -0.71
C GLU A 38 -5.89 -13.23 -1.41
N PRO A 39 -5.85 -13.48 -2.74
CA PRO A 39 -4.58 -13.68 -3.45
C PRO A 39 -3.68 -12.46 -3.39
N VAL A 40 -4.21 -11.26 -3.68
CA VAL A 40 -3.43 -10.02 -3.67
C VAL A 40 -3.04 -9.62 -2.25
N LEU A 41 -3.89 -9.86 -1.26
CA LEU A 41 -3.58 -9.63 0.15
C LEU A 41 -2.36 -10.45 0.62
N ARG A 42 -2.28 -11.72 0.23
CA ARG A 42 -1.12 -12.56 0.55
C ARG A 42 0.15 -12.03 -0.10
N LEU A 43 0.10 -11.75 -1.40
CA LEU A 43 1.25 -11.19 -2.14
C LEU A 43 1.74 -9.87 -1.55
N ASN A 44 0.82 -8.99 -1.14
CA ASN A 44 1.17 -7.73 -0.50
C ASN A 44 1.78 -7.93 0.89
N ARG A 45 1.36 -8.94 1.66
CA ARG A 45 1.98 -9.27 2.95
C ARG A 45 3.41 -9.80 2.78
N ASP A 46 3.63 -10.62 1.76
CA ASP A 46 4.96 -11.15 1.45
C ASP A 46 5.90 -10.01 1.02
N ALA A 47 5.47 -9.18 0.06
CA ALA A 47 6.20 -7.99 -0.37
C ALA A 47 6.42 -6.97 0.78
N PHE A 48 5.43 -6.81 1.66
CA PHE A 48 5.55 -5.94 2.83
C PHE A 48 6.67 -6.40 3.77
N ALA A 49 6.91 -7.71 3.88
CA ALA A 49 8.01 -8.23 4.69
C ALA A 49 9.39 -7.85 4.12
N GLU A 50 9.49 -7.67 2.80
CA GLU A 50 10.74 -7.34 2.09
C GLU A 50 11.09 -5.85 2.08
N LEU A 51 10.15 -4.96 2.42
CA LEU A 51 10.43 -3.52 2.55
C LEU A 51 11.33 -3.24 3.76
N ASP A 52 12.39 -2.44 3.59
CA ASP A 52 13.30 -2.05 4.69
C ASP A 52 13.09 -0.61 5.19
N CYS A 53 12.04 0.07 4.73
CA CYS A 53 11.68 1.42 5.12
C CYS A 53 10.56 1.48 6.19
N GLU A 54 10.21 2.69 6.62
CA GLU A 54 8.95 2.91 7.33
C GLU A 54 7.79 2.44 6.44
N LYS A 55 6.90 1.61 7.00
CA LYS A 55 5.90 0.90 6.23
C LYS A 55 4.63 0.62 7.02
N SER A 56 3.49 0.72 6.37
CA SER A 56 2.20 0.26 6.89
C SER A 56 1.42 -0.56 5.86
N LEU A 57 0.55 -1.46 6.32
CA LEU A 57 -0.35 -2.25 5.49
C LEU A 57 -1.76 -2.18 6.08
N GLU A 58 -2.66 -1.56 5.34
CA GLU A 58 -4.06 -1.37 5.69
C GLU A 58 -4.96 -2.24 4.82
N VAL A 59 -5.98 -2.84 5.45
CA VAL A 59 -6.90 -3.76 4.77
C VAL A 59 -8.32 -3.19 4.83
N VAL A 60 -8.89 -2.89 3.66
CA VAL A 60 -10.29 -2.46 3.56
C VAL A 60 -11.19 -3.70 3.57
N ALA A 61 -11.86 -3.95 4.69
CA ALA A 61 -12.69 -5.13 4.86
C ALA A 61 -13.82 -5.21 3.82
N GLY A 62 -13.99 -6.39 3.20
CA GLY A 62 -15.02 -6.61 2.17
C GLY A 62 -14.67 -6.10 0.78
N ALA A 63 -13.68 -5.20 0.65
CA ALA A 63 -13.29 -4.66 -0.64
C ALA A 63 -12.60 -5.70 -1.52
N GLY A 64 -12.99 -5.73 -2.79
CA GLY A 64 -12.33 -6.51 -3.84
C GLY A 64 -11.15 -5.76 -4.45
N HIS A 65 -10.60 -6.31 -5.54
CA HIS A 65 -9.44 -5.74 -6.24
C HIS A 65 -9.59 -4.25 -6.61
N LEU A 66 -10.79 -3.88 -7.05
CA LEU A 66 -11.10 -2.55 -7.58
C LEU A 66 -11.80 -1.62 -6.58
N PHE A 67 -12.02 -2.05 -5.33
CA PHE A 67 -12.64 -1.22 -4.29
C PHE A 67 -13.97 -0.59 -4.76
N GLU A 68 -14.82 -1.36 -5.43
CA GLU A 68 -16.04 -0.86 -6.10
C GLU A 68 -17.24 -0.71 -5.15
N GLY A 69 -17.13 -1.22 -3.92
CA GLY A 69 -18.19 -1.14 -2.93
C GLY A 69 -18.39 0.29 -2.40
N PRO A 70 -19.57 0.61 -1.87
CA PRO A 70 -19.86 1.93 -1.31
C PRO A 70 -18.86 2.29 -0.20
N GLY A 71 -18.16 3.42 -0.34
CA GLY A 71 -17.20 3.92 0.64
C GLY A 71 -15.82 3.27 0.61
N GLU A 72 -15.57 2.26 -0.24
CA GLU A 72 -14.28 1.57 -0.28
C GLU A 72 -13.17 2.47 -0.85
N LEU A 73 -13.45 3.21 -1.91
CA LEU A 73 -12.50 4.21 -2.44
C LEU A 73 -12.33 5.41 -1.52
N ASP A 74 -13.39 5.83 -0.81
CA ASP A 74 -13.30 6.91 0.17
C ASP A 74 -12.34 6.51 1.31
N ALA A 75 -12.45 5.28 1.82
CA ALA A 75 -11.53 4.75 2.82
C ALA A 75 -10.08 4.70 2.31
N VAL A 76 -9.85 4.30 1.05
CA VAL A 76 -8.51 4.34 0.43
C VAL A 76 -7.99 5.78 0.36
N ALA A 77 -8.84 6.73 -0.01
CA ALA A 77 -8.47 8.14 -0.14
C ALA A 77 -8.10 8.76 1.21
N ASP A 78 -8.88 8.49 2.26
CA ASP A 78 -8.61 8.97 3.62
C ASP A 78 -7.28 8.42 4.14
N LEU A 79 -7.05 7.10 4.01
CA LEU A 79 -5.78 6.47 4.38
C LEU A 79 -4.57 7.07 3.63
N ALA A 80 -4.73 7.33 2.33
CA ALA A 80 -3.69 7.95 1.53
C ALA A 80 -3.42 9.40 1.95
N ALA A 81 -4.48 10.17 2.22
CA ALA A 81 -4.36 11.56 2.67
C ALA A 81 -3.62 11.64 4.01
N ASP A 82 -4.01 10.83 4.99
CA ASP A 82 -3.38 10.78 6.32
C ASP A 82 -1.89 10.40 6.22
N TRP A 83 -1.55 9.43 5.36
CA TRP A 83 -0.17 9.03 5.11
C TRP A 83 0.66 10.17 4.54
N PHE A 84 0.15 10.84 3.51
CA PHE A 84 0.86 11.96 2.90
C PHE A 84 0.95 13.17 3.83
N GLU A 85 -0.08 13.49 4.60
CA GLU A 85 -0.03 14.56 5.60
C GLU A 85 1.05 14.29 6.66
N THR A 86 1.17 13.04 7.11
CA THR A 86 2.17 12.65 8.12
C THR A 86 3.61 12.74 7.61
N HIS A 87 3.86 12.42 6.34
CA HIS A 87 5.24 12.29 5.81
C HIS A 87 5.70 13.44 4.91
N LEU A 88 4.77 14.21 4.31
CA LEU A 88 5.08 15.31 3.40
C LEU A 88 4.70 16.70 3.97
N GLY A 89 4.03 16.75 5.13
CA GLY A 89 3.58 17.96 5.81
C GLY A 89 4.63 18.67 6.66
#